data_AF-A0A3C1LR40-F1
#
_entry.id   AF-A0A3C1LR40-F1
#
_cell.length_a   1.000
_cell.length_b   1.000
_cell.length_c   1.000
_cell.angle_alpha   90.00
_cell.angle_beta   90.00
_cell.angle_gamma   90.00
#
_symmetry.space_group_name_H-M   'P 1'
#
loop_
_entity.id
_entity.type
_entity.pdbx_description
1 polymer ?
#
loop_
_entity_poly.entity_id
_entity_poly.type
_entity_poly.pdbx_seq_one_letter_code
_entity_poly.pdbx_strand_id
1 'polypeptide(L)' 'MTNHDQLVGLFETYVQENQKFEEKGVKASAARARKALADISKLCKARRLEIQEKKNAMDAQ' A
#
# COMPACT_ATOMS: atom_id res chain seq x y z
N MET A 1 10.03 9.13 -4.34
CA MET A 1 8.82 8.28 -4.45
C MET A 1 7.72 8.94 -3.64
N THR A 2 6.57 9.19 -4.24
CA THR A 2 5.41 9.72 -3.51
C THR A 2 4.74 8.61 -2.70
N ASN A 3 3.91 8.97 -1.71
CA ASN A 3 3.10 8.00 -0.97
C ASN A 3 2.20 7.17 -1.91
N HIS A 4 1.81 7.72 -3.07
CA HIS A 4 1.09 6.98 -4.10
C HIS A 4 1.96 5.90 -4.76
N ASP A 5 3.16 6.24 -5.22
CA ASP A 5 4.06 5.29 -5.90
C ASP A 5 4.43 4.11 -4.99
N GLN A 6 4.64 4.38 -3.69
CA GLN A 6 4.90 3.34 -2.69
C GLN A 6 3.70 2.41 -2.50
N LEU A 7 2.48 2.95 -2.52
CA LEU A 7 1.24 2.19 -2.38
C LEU A 7 1.04 1.23 -3.56
N VAL A 8 1.29 1.71 -4.78
CA VAL A 8 1.22 0.90 -6.01
C VAL A 8 2.26 -0.23 -5.97
N GLY A 9 3.51 0.08 -5.66
CA GLY A 9 4.57 -0.93 -5.60
C GLY A 9 4.35 -1.98 -4.50
N LEU A 10 3.83 -1.59 -3.34
CA LEU A 10 3.47 -2.54 -2.28
C LEU A 10 2.28 -3.40 -2.66
N PHE A 11 1.31 -2.87 -3.42
CA PHE A 11 0.17 -3.63 -3.89
C PHE A 11 0.60 -4.70 -4.90
N GLU A 12 1.48 -4.37 -5.85
CA GLU A 12 2.09 -5.35 -6.76
C GLU A 12 2.84 -6.45 -5.99
N THR A 13 3.61 -6.05 -4.97
CA THR A 13 4.31 -6.99 -4.08
C THR A 13 3.33 -7.92 -3.36
N TYR A 14 2.24 -7.38 -2.84
CA TYR A 14 1.18 -8.18 -2.22
C TYR A 14 0.60 -9.19 -3.21
N VAL A 15 0.22 -8.77 -4.43
CA VAL A 15 -0.35 -9.65 -5.45
C VAL A 15 0.61 -10.81 -5.77
N GLN A 16 1.89 -10.51 -6.00
CA GLN A 16 2.89 -11.54 -6.30
C GLN A 16 3.12 -12.52 -5.15
N GLU A 17 3.23 -12.02 -3.92
CA GLU A 17 3.42 -12.90 -2.75
C GLU A 17 2.15 -13.68 -2.41
N ASN A 18 0.97 -13.10 -2.64
CA ASN A 18 -0.31 -13.80 -2.47
C ASN A 18 -0.44 -14.95 -3.46
N GLN A 19 -0.12 -14.74 -4.74
CA GLN A 19 -0.08 -15.82 -5.74
C GLN A 19 0.89 -16.94 -5.33
N LYS A 20 2.12 -16.59 -4.91
CA LYS A 20 3.10 -17.59 -4.43
C LYS A 20 2.60 -18.36 -3.20
N PHE A 21 1.83 -17.71 -2.33
CA PHE A 21 1.26 -18.35 -1.16
C PHE A 21 0.09 -19.29 -1.53
N GLU A 22 -0.89 -18.80 -2.29
CA GLU A 22 -2.11 -19.55 -2.63
C GLU A 22 -1.85 -20.67 -3.63
N GLU A 23 -1.06 -20.43 -4.69
CA GLU A 23 -0.84 -21.42 -5.74
C GLU A 23 0.28 -22.40 -5.40
N LYS A 24 1.35 -21.92 -4.75
CA LYS A 24 2.58 -22.71 -4.52
C LYS A 24 2.79 -23.08 -3.04
N GLY A 25 1.93 -22.63 -2.13
CA GLY A 25 2.02 -22.96 -0.70
C GLY A 25 3.27 -22.38 -0.01
N VAL A 26 3.91 -21.34 -0.58
CA VAL A 26 5.16 -20.79 -0.04
C VAL A 26 4.88 -20.04 1.27
N LYS A 27 5.11 -20.70 2.41
CA LYS A 27 4.82 -20.15 3.75
C LYS A 27 5.51 -18.80 4.04
N ALA A 28 6.71 -18.58 3.52
CA ALA A 28 7.42 -17.30 3.66
C ALA A 28 6.67 -16.14 2.97
N SER A 29 6.00 -16.42 1.85
CA SER A 29 5.21 -15.42 1.11
C SER A 29 3.99 -14.96 1.90
N ALA A 30 3.41 -15.80 2.77
CA ALA A 30 2.34 -15.39 3.68
C ALA A 30 2.77 -14.28 4.66
N ALA A 31 4.01 -14.32 5.16
CA ALA A 31 4.53 -13.27 6.04
C ALA A 31 4.76 -11.97 5.26
N ARG A 32 5.28 -12.06 4.02
CA ARG A 32 5.52 -10.89 3.16
C ARG A 32 4.23 -10.25 2.69
N ALA A 33 3.24 -11.02 2.27
CA ALA A 33 1.92 -10.53 1.88
C ALA A 33 1.24 -9.77 3.04
N ARG A 34 1.25 -10.33 4.26
CA ARG A 34 0.72 -9.65 5.44
C ARG A 34 1.45 -8.36 5.77
N LYS A 35 2.79 -8.34 5.65
CA LYS A 35 3.59 -7.13 5.85
C LYS A 35 3.22 -6.05 4.82
N ALA A 36 3.14 -6.41 3.54
CA ALA A 36 2.75 -5.49 2.48
C ALA A 36 1.36 -4.87 2.75
N LEU A 37 0.37 -5.68 3.15
CA LEU A 37 -0.96 -5.18 3.52
C LEU A 37 -0.93 -4.21 4.73
N ALA A 38 -0.11 -4.49 5.74
CA ALA A 38 0.05 -3.62 6.90
C ALA A 38 0.65 -2.26 6.51
N ASP A 39 1.65 -2.26 5.63
CA ASP A 39 2.30 -1.04 5.16
C ASP A 39 1.37 -0.24 4.21
N ILE A 40 0.61 -0.92 3.34
CA ILE A 40 -0.45 -0.31 2.52
C ILE A 40 -1.46 0.43 3.40
N SER A 41 -1.95 -0.21 4.48
CA SER A 41 -2.93 0.41 5.38
C SER A 41 -2.42 1.71 6.01
N LYS A 42 -1.14 1.76 6.39
CA LYS A 42 -0.50 2.98 6.92
C LYS A 42 -0.40 4.06 5.85
N LEU A 43 0.08 3.70 4.65
CA LEU A 43 0.24 4.65 3.55
C LEU A 43 -1.10 5.18 3.04
N CYS A 44 -2.16 4.37 3.02
CA CYS A 44 -3.51 4.83 2.70
C CYS A 44 -3.97 5.97 3.61
N LYS A 45 -3.69 5.88 4.93
CA LYS A 45 -4.04 6.94 5.88
C LYS A 45 -3.25 8.23 5.59
N ALA A 46 -1.95 8.10 5.37
CA ALA A 46 -1.09 9.24 5.03
C ALA A 46 -1.55 9.91 3.72
N ARG A 47 -1.77 9.11 2.68
CA ARG A 47 -2.23 9.60 1.37
C ARG A 47 -3.61 10.29 1.46
N ARG A 48 -4.53 9.76 2.27
CA ARG A 48 -5.82 10.41 2.51
C ARG A 48 -5.66 11.78 3.15
N LEU A 49 -4.76 11.91 4.13
CA LEU A 49 -4.49 13.19 4.79
C LEU A 49 -3.88 14.20 3.80
N GLU A 50 -2.89 13.79 2.99
CA GLU A 50 -2.30 14.64 1.95
C GLU A 50 -3.36 15.20 0.99
N ILE A 51 -4.33 14.37 0.59
CA ILE A 51 -5.41 14.80 -0.31
C ILE A 51 -6.29 15.84 0.39
N GLN A 52 -6.64 15.61 1.66
CA GLN A 52 -7.43 16.55 2.44
C GLN A 52 -6.71 17.89 2.63
N GLU A 53 -5.42 17.86 2.95
CA GLU A 53 -4.60 19.07 3.11
C GLU A 53 -4.50 19.85 1.81
N LYS A 54 -4.27 19.16 0.68
CA LYS A 54 -4.26 19.80 -0.64
C LYS A 54 -5.60 20.44 -0.98
N LYS A 55 -6.71 19.75 -0.75
CA LYS A 55 -8.05 20.30 -0.96
C LYS A 55 -8.25 21.57 -0.12
N ASN A 56 -7.95 21.49 1.18
CA ASN A 56 -8.10 22.65 2.08
C ASN A 56 -7.23 23.84 1.66
N ALA A 57 -6.03 23.59 1.14
CA ALA A 57 -5.15 24.64 0.62
C ALA A 57 -5.69 25.27 -0.67
N MET A 58 -6.35 24.49 -1.54
CA MET A 58 -7.03 25.01 -2.73
C MET A 58 -8.27 25.83 -2.37
N ASP A 59 -9.02 25.43 -1.34
CA ASP A 59 -10.21 26.15 -0.87
C ASP A 59 -9.87 27.46 -0.11
N ALA A 60 -8.61 27.65 0.29
CA ALA A 60 -8.13 28.84 1.02
C ALA A 60 -7.52 29.94 0.12
N GLN A 61 -7.49 29.73 -1.21
CA GLN A 61 -7.08 30.71 -2.23
C GLN A 61 -8.30 31.38 -2.86
#